data_AF-A0A8C1K6N5-F1
#
_entry.id   AF-A0A8C1K6N5-F1
#
_cell.length_a   1.000
_cell.length_b   1.000
_cell.length_c   1.000
_cell.angle_alpha   90.00
_cell.angle_beta   90.00
_cell.angle_gamma   90.00
#
_symmetry.space_group_name_H-M   'P 1'
#
loop_
_entity.id
_entity.type
_entity.pdbx_description
1 polymer ?
#
loop_
_entity_poly.entity_id
_entity_poly.type
_entity_poly.pdbx_seq_one_letter_code
_entity_poly.pdbx_strand_id
1 'polypeptide(L)'
;IMKTLLVVLVLVLVLNYGEICVPQGGTCCTQTQETRGFGKDACIAARFNFPPFMGFRRCSSMTECLILSSNTAMKVKCCHSDLCNQGRI
;
A
#
# COMPACT_ATOMS: atom_id res chain seq x y z
N ILE A 1 12.67 -23.74 -29.02
CA ILE A 1 13.00 -24.21 -27.65
C ILE A 1 13.37 -23.03 -26.72
N MET A 2 14.31 -22.12 -27.06
CA MET A 2 14.59 -20.93 -26.22
C MET A 2 13.41 -19.93 -26.14
N LYS A 3 12.72 -19.68 -27.26
CA LYS A 3 11.58 -18.73 -27.29
C LYS A 3 10.40 -19.18 -26.43
N THR A 4 10.14 -20.49 -26.38
CA THR A 4 9.05 -21.07 -25.56
C THR A 4 9.34 -20.96 -24.06
N LEU A 5 10.60 -21.14 -23.64
CA LEU A 5 11.00 -20.93 -22.25
C LEU A 5 10.83 -19.47 -21.80
N LEU A 6 11.17 -18.53 -22.68
CA LEU A 6 11.04 -17.10 -22.41
C LEU A 6 9.58 -16.67 -22.26
N VAL A 7 8.69 -17.20 -23.10
CA VAL A 7 7.23 -16.94 -23.01
C VAL A 7 6.65 -17.51 -21.73
N VAL A 8 7.02 -18.73 -21.34
CA VAL A 8 6.57 -19.35 -20.09
C VAL A 8 7.07 -18.57 -18.88
N LEU A 9 8.33 -18.11 -18.89
CA LEU A 9 8.89 -17.30 -17.81
C LEU A 9 8.15 -15.96 -17.66
N VAL A 10 7.90 -15.26 -18.77
CA VAL A 10 7.11 -14.01 -18.76
C VAL A 10 5.69 -14.26 -18.27
N LEU A 11 5.05 -15.36 -18.68
CA LEU A 11 3.70 -15.70 -18.26
C LEU A 11 3.63 -15.96 -16.74
N VAL A 12 4.59 -16.70 -16.19
CA VAL A 12 4.69 -16.94 -14.73
C VAL A 12 4.94 -15.63 -13.98
N LEU A 13 5.74 -14.72 -14.52
CA LEU A 13 5.98 -13.40 -13.92
C LEU A 13 4.72 -12.54 -13.92
N VAL A 14 3.93 -12.54 -15.01
CA VAL A 14 2.67 -11.76 -15.12
C VAL A 14 1.56 -12.33 -14.23
N LEU A 15 1.48 -13.66 -14.06
CA LEU A 15 0.46 -14.28 -13.22
C LEU A 15 0.70 -14.12 -11.71
N ASN A 16 1.92 -13.72 -11.29
CA ASN A 16 2.24 -13.44 -9.89
C ASN A 16 1.93 -11.99 -9.45
N TYR A 17 1.32 -11.17 -10.31
CA TYR A 17 0.93 -9.82 -9.92
C TYR A 17 -0.32 -9.85 -9.03
N GLY A 18 -0.06 -9.89 -7.73
CA GLY A 18 -0.82 -9.28 -6.63
C GLY A 18 -2.33 -9.55 -6.57
N GLU A 19 -2.79 -10.13 -5.46
CA GLU A 19 -4.21 -10.19 -5.12
C GLU A 19 -4.82 -8.78 -5.19
N ILE A 20 -5.71 -8.55 -6.16
CA ILE A 20 -6.47 -7.30 -6.29
C ILE A 20 -7.56 -7.33 -5.22
N CYS A 21 -7.17 -6.91 -4.02
CA CYS A 21 -8.06 -6.69 -2.90
C CYS A 21 -8.98 -5.48 -3.18
N VAL A 22 -10.20 -5.73 -3.69
CA VAL A 22 -11.25 -4.71 -3.82
C VAL A 22 -12.03 -4.62 -2.49
N PRO A 23 -11.91 -3.52 -1.70
CA PRO A 23 -12.61 -3.41 -0.43
C PRO A 23 -14.11 -3.25 -0.64
N GLN A 24 -14.90 -4.26 -0.28
CA GLN A 24 -16.28 -4.02 0.13
C GLN A 24 -16.26 -3.61 1.61
N GLY A 25 -16.78 -2.42 1.94
CA GLY A 25 -17.04 -2.04 3.33
C GLY A 25 -15.84 -1.64 4.21
N GLY A 26 -14.63 -1.47 3.65
CA GLY A 26 -13.48 -0.92 4.39
C GLY A 26 -12.49 -1.96 4.95
N THR A 27 -12.62 -3.23 4.59
CA THR A 27 -11.65 -4.28 4.93
C THR A 27 -11.12 -4.96 3.67
N CYS A 28 -9.98 -4.49 3.17
CA CYS A 28 -9.19 -5.19 2.14
C CYS A 28 -7.68 -5.03 2.36
N CYS A 29 -7.26 -5.14 3.62
CA CYS A 29 -5.88 -5.39 3.97
C CYS A 29 -5.91 -6.40 5.12
N THR A 30 -5.33 -7.57 4.94
CA THR A 30 -4.87 -8.35 6.10
C THR A 30 -3.96 -7.41 6.89
N GLN A 31 -4.30 -7.14 8.15
CA GLN A 31 -3.47 -6.31 9.02
C GLN A 31 -2.21 -7.09 9.37
N THR A 32 -1.23 -7.08 8.48
CA THR A 32 0.12 -7.54 8.78
C THR A 32 0.86 -6.42 9.47
N GLN A 33 1.46 -6.74 10.61
CA GLN A 33 2.37 -5.82 11.28
C GLN A 33 3.66 -5.75 10.47
N GLU A 34 3.94 -4.59 9.87
CA GLU A 34 5.23 -4.32 9.25
C GLU A 34 6.22 -3.82 10.30
N THR A 35 7.38 -4.47 10.41
CA THR A 35 8.51 -3.92 11.16
C THR A 35 9.14 -2.76 10.37
N ARG A 36 9.46 -1.66 11.04
CA ARG A 36 10.16 -0.53 10.41
C ARG A 36 11.51 -0.98 9.85
N GLY A 37 11.68 -0.81 8.54
CA GLY A 37 12.96 -0.99 7.86
C GLY A 37 13.87 0.23 8.00
N PHE A 38 15.11 0.12 7.51
CA PHE A 38 16.05 1.23 7.50
C PHE A 38 15.49 2.47 6.78
N GLY A 39 15.56 3.64 7.41
CA GLY A 39 15.04 4.90 6.85
C GLY A 39 13.52 5.07 6.88
N LYS A 40 12.77 4.16 7.53
CA LYS A 40 11.31 4.28 7.74
C LYS A 40 11.03 4.75 9.17
N ASP A 41 10.76 6.03 9.34
CA ASP A 41 10.53 6.67 10.64
C ASP A 41 9.05 7.00 10.92
N ALA A 42 8.15 6.77 9.96
CA ALA A 42 6.73 7.09 10.07
C ALA A 42 5.81 5.95 9.60
N CYS A 43 4.55 6.01 10.03
CA CYS A 43 3.46 5.17 9.56
C CYS A 43 2.47 6.01 8.75
N ILE A 44 2.03 5.47 7.62
CA ILE A 44 1.08 6.10 6.70
C ILE A 44 -0.23 5.34 6.77
N ALA A 45 -1.33 6.09 6.78
CA ALA A 45 -2.69 5.60 6.56
C ALA A 45 -3.31 6.48 5.47
N ALA A 46 -3.70 5.92 4.33
CA ALA A 46 -4.23 6.69 3.20
C ALA A 46 -5.52 6.09 2.64
N ARG A 47 -6.39 6.96 2.10
CA ARG A 47 -7.65 6.59 1.45
C ARG A 47 -7.92 7.49 0.25
N PHE A 48 -8.29 6.94 -0.89
CA PHE A 48 -8.67 7.72 -2.07
C PHE A 48 -10.02 8.41 -1.87
N ASN A 49 -10.12 9.65 -2.36
CA ASN A 49 -11.33 10.48 -2.27
C ASN A 49 -12.34 10.19 -3.39
N PHE A 50 -12.05 9.24 -4.27
CA PHE A 50 -12.87 8.86 -5.42
C PHE A 50 -13.03 7.33 -5.51
N PRO A 51 -14.10 6.83 -6.15
CA PRO A 51 -14.32 5.39 -6.35
C PRO A 51 -13.10 4.70 -7.01
N PRO A 52 -12.66 3.52 -6.53
CA PRO A 52 -13.36 2.63 -5.60
C PRO A 52 -13.13 2.93 -4.11
N PHE A 53 -12.67 4.12 -3.75
CA PHE A 53 -12.39 4.56 -2.37
C PHE A 53 -11.42 3.63 -1.62
N MET A 54 -10.47 3.04 -2.36
CA MET A 54 -9.47 2.14 -1.79
C MET A 54 -8.56 2.89 -0.82
N GLY A 55 -7.86 2.14 0.03
CA GLY A 55 -6.91 2.70 0.97
C GLY A 55 -5.77 1.73 1.24
N PHE A 56 -4.71 2.25 1.84
CA PHE A 56 -3.55 1.47 2.22
C PHE A 56 -2.96 1.97 3.54
N ARG A 57 -2.21 1.09 4.20
CA ARG A 57 -1.44 1.37 5.41
C ARG A 57 -0.06 0.76 5.27
N ARG A 58 1.00 1.51 5.59
CA ARG A 58 2.39 1.01 5.55
C ARG A 58 3.33 1.84 6.41
N CYS A 59 4.52 1.29 6.69
CA CYS A 59 5.63 2.07 7.23
C CYS A 59 6.41 2.75 6.08
N SER A 60 6.77 4.03 6.27
CA SER A 60 7.65 4.76 5.36
C SER A 60 8.39 5.92 6.02
N SER A 61 9.08 6.76 5.23
CA SER A 61 9.66 8.00 5.71
C SER A 61 8.60 9.07 5.93
N MET A 62 8.82 9.97 6.89
CA MET A 62 7.95 11.11 7.14
C MET A 62 7.84 12.02 5.90
N THR A 63 8.94 12.21 5.19
CA THR A 63 8.98 13.00 3.94
C THR A 63 8.00 12.45 2.90
N GLU A 64 7.99 11.13 2.68
CA GLU A 64 7.05 10.53 1.73
C GLU A 64 5.59 10.70 2.20
N CYS A 65 5.34 10.60 3.50
CA CYS A 65 4.01 10.82 4.04
C CYS A 65 3.51 12.25 3.80
N LEU A 66 4.37 13.25 3.97
CA LEU A 66 4.04 14.65 3.72
C LEU A 66 3.83 14.94 2.23
N ILE A 67 4.60 14.30 1.34
CA ILE A 67 4.36 14.39 -0.10
C ILE A 67 2.98 13.82 -0.44
N LEU A 68 2.64 12.64 0.10
CA LEU A 68 1.33 12.03 -0.12
C LEU A 68 0.17 12.86 0.47
N SER A 69 0.35 13.48 1.64
CA SER A 69 -0.70 14.29 2.27
C SER A 69 -1.00 15.58 1.52
N SER A 70 -0.08 16.06 0.68
CA SER A 70 -0.31 17.20 -0.21
C SER A 70 -1.22 16.86 -1.41
N ASN A 71 -1.46 15.58 -1.69
CA ASN A 71 -2.25 15.14 -2.83
C ASN A 71 -3.76 15.18 -2.52
N THR A 72 -4.52 16.00 -3.26
CA THR A 72 -5.98 16.15 -3.08
C THR A 72 -6.79 14.92 -3.47
N ALA A 73 -6.20 13.99 -4.23
CA ALA A 73 -6.83 12.76 -4.67
C ALA A 73 -7.01 11.74 -3.51
N MET A 74 -6.35 11.97 -2.37
CA MET A 74 -6.38 11.07 -1.22
C MET A 74 -6.38 11.81 0.11
N LYS A 75 -6.98 11.21 1.13
CA LYS A 75 -6.86 11.62 2.53
C LYS A 75 -5.77 10.80 3.20
N VAL A 76 -4.79 11.46 3.81
CA VAL A 76 -3.60 10.81 4.38
C VAL A 76 -3.44 11.21 5.85
N LYS A 77 -3.07 10.25 6.69
CA LYS A 77 -2.68 10.42 8.08
C LYS A 77 -1.25 9.91 8.28
N CYS A 78 -0.42 10.75 8.87
CA CYS A 78 0.98 10.46 9.22
C CYS A 78 1.13 10.39 10.74
N CYS A 79 1.92 9.45 11.26
CA CYS A 79 2.23 9.35 12.68
C CYS A 79 3.51 8.53 12.93
N HIS A 80 4.11 8.62 14.13
CA HIS A 80 5.42 8.02 14.44
C HIS A 80 5.37 6.84 15.43
N SER A 81 4.30 6.70 16.19
CA SER A 81 4.16 5.64 17.19
C SER A 81 3.83 4.30 16.52
N ASP A 82 4.22 3.20 17.15
CA ASP A 82 3.88 1.88 16.61
C ASP A 82 2.36 1.72 16.45
N LEU A 83 1.94 1.18 15.32
CA LEU A 83 0.55 0.87 15.00
C LEU A 83 -0.43 2.08 15.02
N CYS A 84 0.09 3.31 15.03
CA CYS A 84 -0.73 4.54 15.09
C CYS A 84 -1.64 4.77 13.86
N ASN A 85 -1.42 4.02 12.78
CA ASN A 85 -2.15 4.07 11.52
C ASN A 85 -3.36 3.09 11.44
N GLN A 86 -3.68 2.36 12.51
CA GLN A 86 -4.80 1.40 12.53
C GLN A 86 -6.20 2.04 12.60
N GLY A 87 -6.30 3.34 12.92
CA GLY A 87 -7.58 4.05 13.04
C GLY A 87 -8.32 4.30 11.72
N ARG A 88 -9.53 4.88 11.83
CA ARG A 88 -10.32 5.38 10.70
C ARG A 88 -9.70 6.69 10.17
N ILE A 89 -9.71 6.84 8.85
CA ILE A 89 -9.26 8.02 8.10
C ILE A 89 -10.46 8.65 7.43
#